data_AF-A0A9P6KVK0-F1
#
_entry.id   AF-A0A9P6KVK0-F1
#
_cell.length_a   1.000
_cell.length_b   1.000
_cell.length_c   1.000
_cell.angle_alpha   90.00
_cell.angle_beta   90.00
_cell.angle_gamma   90.00
#
_symmetry.space_group_name_H-M   'P 1'
#
loop_
_entity.id
_entity.type
_entity.pdbx_description
1 polymer ?
#
loop_
_entity_poly.entity_id
_entity_poly.type
_entity_poly.pdbx_seq_one_letter_code
_entity_poly.pdbx_strand_id
1 'polypeptide(L)' 'MSSDASKSTITGTEAAAKDGGFRNFKNFLESYGLRIWNHDDVEEGKAILRAMGYGV' A
#
# COMPACT_ATOMS: atom_id res chain seq x y z
N MET A 1 -14.13 -12.01 11.71
CA MET A 1 -13.80 -11.47 10.37
C MET A 1 -14.36 -10.05 10.30
N SER A 2 -13.55 -9.03 10.63
CA SER A 2 -13.98 -7.61 10.66
C SER A 2 -12.95 -6.64 10.05
N SER A 3 -11.94 -7.15 9.34
CA SER A 3 -10.76 -6.38 8.95
C SER A 3 -10.86 -5.65 7.60
N ASP A 4 -11.79 -6.00 6.71
CA ASP A 4 -11.83 -5.38 5.36
C ASP A 4 -12.47 -3.99 5.35
N ALA A 5 -13.51 -3.75 6.15
CA ALA A 5 -14.16 -2.43 6.22
C ALA A 5 -13.23 -1.34 6.80
N SER A 6 -12.29 -1.72 7.67
CA SER A 6 -11.29 -0.79 8.22
C SER A 6 -10.25 -0.39 7.19
N LYS A 7 -9.84 -1.31 6.29
CA LYS A 7 -8.80 -1.07 5.28
C LYS A 7 -9.25 -0.10 4.19
N SER A 8 -10.50 -0.18 3.75
CA SER A 8 -11.05 0.74 2.74
C SER A 8 -11.12 2.19 3.21
N THR A 9 -11.10 2.43 4.53
CA THR A 9 -11.08 3.77 5.12
C THR A 9 -9.67 4.37 5.14
N ILE A 10 -8.64 3.55 4.94
CA ILE A 10 -7.24 3.99 4.86
C ILE A 10 -6.96 4.44 3.42
N THR A 11 -6.88 5.75 3.24
CA THR A 11 -6.68 6.40 1.93
C THR A 11 -5.24 6.82 1.65
N GLY A 12 -4.36 6.72 2.66
CA GLY A 12 -2.94 7.06 2.52
C GLY A 12 -2.07 5.83 2.31
N THR A 13 -1.19 5.84 1.30
CA THR A 13 -0.26 4.74 0.99
C THR A 13 0.65 4.40 2.17
N GLU A 14 1.12 5.41 2.91
CA GLU A 14 1.91 5.23 4.13
C GLU A 14 1.13 4.52 5.24
N ALA A 15 -0.14 4.87 5.42
CA ALA A 15 -0.99 4.25 6.42
C ALA A 15 -1.37 2.81 6.02
N ALA A 16 -1.64 2.59 4.74
CA ALA A 16 -1.93 1.27 4.19
C ALA A 16 -0.71 0.34 4.27
N ALA A 17 0.49 0.83 3.96
CA ALA A 17 1.73 0.09 4.13
C ALA A 17 1.98 -0.28 5.60
N LYS A 18 1.74 0.64 6.53
CA LYS A 18 1.85 0.37 7.97
C LYS A 18 0.85 -0.65 8.47
N ASP A 19 -0.39 -0.56 8.03
CA ASP A 19 -1.43 -1.56 8.34
C ASP A 19 -1.06 -2.94 7.77
N GLY A 20 -0.46 -2.98 6.57
CA GLY A 20 0.11 -4.18 5.96
C GLY A 20 1.36 -4.73 6.64
N GLY A 21 1.86 -4.11 7.72
CA GLY A 21 3.02 -4.56 8.49
C GLY A 21 4.37 -4.01 8.01
N PHE A 22 4.38 -3.07 7.07
CA PHE A 22 5.59 -2.42 6.57
C PHE A 22 5.89 -1.15 7.36
N ARG A 23 7.17 -0.74 7.41
CA ARG A 23 7.55 0.49 8.13
C ARG A 23 6.99 1.77 7.49
N ASN A 24 6.96 1.79 6.16
CA ASN A 24 6.54 2.91 5.32
C ASN A 24 6.27 2.41 3.89
N PHE A 25 5.71 3.29 3.04
CA PHE A 25 5.38 2.95 1.65
C PHE A 25 6.63 2.57 0.84
N LYS A 26 7.78 3.19 1.11
CA LYS A 26 9.06 2.82 0.48
C LYS A 26 9.45 1.37 0.74
N ASN A 27 9.43 0.91 2.00
CA ASN A 27 9.75 -0.48 2.32
C ASN A 27 8.73 -1.46 1.72
N PHE A 28 7.46 -1.05 1.65
CA PHE A 28 6.44 -1.82 0.94
C PHE A 28 6.83 -1.98 -0.53
N LEU A 29 7.05 -0.88 -1.26
CA LEU A 29 7.47 -0.94 -2.66
C LEU A 29 8.72 -1.79 -2.86
N GLU A 30 9.77 -1.57 -2.05
CA GLU A 30 11.02 -2.31 -2.14
C GLU A 30 10.83 -3.82 -1.88
N SER A 31 9.87 -4.21 -1.03
CA SER A 31 9.53 -5.62 -0.79
C SER A 31 8.88 -6.29 -2.01
N TYR A 32 8.23 -5.51 -2.88
CA TYR A 32 7.68 -5.96 -4.17
C TYR A 32 8.65 -5.72 -5.34
N GLY A 33 9.88 -5.26 -5.08
CA GLY A 33 10.87 -4.94 -6.12
C GLY A 33 10.60 -3.61 -6.86
N LEU A 34 9.68 -2.80 -6.33
CA LEU A 34 9.23 -1.53 -6.89
C LEU A 34 10.09 -0.37 -6.34
N ARG A 35 10.37 0.63 -7.17
CA ARG A 35 11.20 1.79 -6.83
C ARG A 35 10.35 3.03 -6.59
N ILE A 36 10.48 3.64 -5.42
CA ILE A 36 9.71 4.83 -5.06
C ILE A 36 9.97 6.06 -5.95
N TRP A 37 11.10 6.10 -6.65
CA TRP A 37 11.44 7.18 -7.59
C TRP A 37 10.91 6.94 -9.01
N ASN A 38 10.46 5.72 -9.32
CA ASN A 38 9.81 5.43 -10.59
C ASN A 38 8.30 5.61 -10.42
N HIS A 39 7.70 6.47 -11.25
CA HIS A 39 6.28 6.77 -11.15
C HIS A 39 5.41 5.54 -11.44
N ASP A 40 5.79 4.74 -12.43
CA ASP A 40 5.06 3.52 -12.81
C ASP A 40 5.04 2.52 -11.66
N ASP A 41 6.20 2.29 -11.03
CA ASP A 41 6.34 1.42 -9.87
C ASP A 41 5.50 1.91 -8.66
N VAL A 42 5.38 3.23 -8.49
CA VAL A 42 4.54 3.83 -7.44
C VAL A 42 3.06 3.56 -7.69
N GLU A 43 2.59 3.72 -8.92
CA GLU A 43 1.20 3.42 -9.29
C GLU A 43 0.91 1.92 -9.19
N GLU A 44 1.88 1.06 -9.54
CA GLU A 44 1.77 -0.39 -9.34
C GLU A 44 1.64 -0.74 -7.85
N GLY A 45 2.44 -0.12 -6.98
CA GLY A 45 2.32 -0.30 -5.54
C GLY A 45 0.96 0.14 -4.99
N LYS A 46 0.40 1.25 -5.50
CA LYS A 46 -0.97 1.67 -5.14
C LYS A 46 -2.01 0.65 -5.62
N ALA A 47 -1.85 0.10 -6.82
CA ALA A 47 -2.75 -0.91 -7.34
C ALA A 47 -2.74 -2.19 -6.48
N ILE A 48 -1.57 -2.62 -5.98
CA ILE A 48 -1.46 -3.75 -5.04
C ILE A 48 -2.22 -3.45 -3.74
N LEU A 49 -2.05 -2.25 -3.18
CA LEU A 49 -2.78 -1.84 -1.98
C LEU A 49 -4.31 -1.78 -2.23
N ARG A 50 -4.76 -1.28 -3.38
CA ARG A 50 -6.17 -1.32 -3.78
C ARG A 50 -6.69 -2.76 -3.88
N ALA A 51 -5.90 -3.66 -4.46
CA ALA A 51 -6.25 -5.08 -4.56
C ALA A 51 -6.33 -5.77 -3.18
N MET A 52 -5.58 -5.29 -2.18
CA MET A 52 -5.69 -5.69 -0.78
C MET A 52 -6.90 -5.09 -0.04
N GLY A 53 -7.67 -4.22 -0.70
CA GLY A 53 -8.85 -3.56 -0.15
C GLY A 53 -8.60 -2.19 0.49
N TYR A 54 -7.42 -1.60 0.32
CA TYR A 54 -7.13 -0.24 0.79
C TYR A 54 -7.71 0.83 -0.16
N GLY A 55 -8.10 1.97 0.40
CA GLY A 55 -8.72 3.09 -0.34
C GLY A 55 -7.73 4.10 -0.93
N VAL A 56 -6.50 3.69 -1.21
CA VAL A 56 -5.38 4.55 -1.69
C VAL A 56 -5.47 4.88 -3.16
#